data_AF-A0A6M5Y6M2-F1
#
_entry.id   AF-A0A6M5Y6M2-F1
#
_cell.length_a   1.000
_cell.length_b   1.000
_cell.length_c   1.000
_cell.angle_alpha   90.00
_cell.angle_beta   90.00
_cell.angle_gamma   90.00
#
_symmetry.space_group_name_H-M   'P 1'
#
loop_
_entity.id
_entity.type
_entity.pdbx_description
1 polymer ?
#
loop_
_entity_poly.entity_id
_entity_poly.type
_entity_poly.pdbx_seq_one_letter_code
_entity_poly.pdbx_strand_id
1 'polypeptide(L)'
;MIKIDIDHTTIDQLPNKENDYFEFKSSKVGANKDSLATKLGAAVSGFANSGGGYFIIGVDENTGNADGGIPLMIGRQPLQDWVDAMIHQLVEPTPKYSIKLIEDSRGRGIIKENAAVLIIGVPESHIGPHMMDGRYYIRAGAHTVPAKHFIVEAIRAKRFSGKPKLSYTFRLKPSDEDILQLGIVAITNAPAFDVIISLDPLPRYLKPRAQDFPIKLPLIDQNNPFFFDVSRYNNSEDSFGNNIALNINYCDLLQNDYNENLTIGIESTPPIVIGNKHNELIKALGAVEKAITKLGSFSGNPKNQNVDKSNL
;
A
#
# COMPACT_ATOMS: atom_id res chain seq x y z
N MET A 1 9.09 -11.98 -20.57
CA MET A 1 8.74 -12.20 -19.16
C MET A 1 7.55 -13.14 -19.13
N ILE A 2 7.69 -14.37 -18.63
CA ILE A 2 6.54 -15.25 -18.44
C ILE A 2 5.89 -14.83 -17.12
N LYS A 3 4.96 -13.87 -17.20
CA LYS A 3 4.03 -13.60 -16.11
C LYS A 3 2.98 -14.69 -16.16
N ILE A 4 2.92 -15.51 -15.12
CA ILE A 4 1.81 -16.45 -14.95
C ILE A 4 0.69 -15.72 -14.20
N ASP A 5 -0.52 -15.86 -14.71
CA ASP A 5 -1.74 -15.46 -14.02
C ASP A 5 -1.99 -16.43 -12.87
N ILE A 6 -1.63 -16.01 -11.65
CA ILE A 6 -1.59 -16.89 -10.48
C ILE A 6 -2.95 -17.48 -10.13
N ASP A 7 -4.04 -16.78 -10.44
CA ASP A 7 -5.40 -17.20 -10.08
C ASP A 7 -5.86 -18.38 -10.97
N HIS A 8 -5.42 -18.39 -12.22
CA HIS A 8 -5.76 -19.40 -13.22
C HIS A 8 -4.62 -20.38 -13.52
N THR A 9 -3.49 -20.26 -12.83
CA THR A 9 -2.32 -21.12 -13.04
C THR A 9 -2.61 -22.56 -12.68
N THR A 10 -2.20 -23.46 -13.56
CA THR A 10 -2.17 -24.91 -13.32
C THR A 10 -0.74 -25.44 -13.41
N ILE A 11 -0.48 -26.59 -12.80
CA ILE A 11 0.90 -27.10 -12.63
C ILE A 11 1.61 -27.40 -13.96
N ASP A 12 0.87 -27.74 -15.01
CA ASP A 12 1.36 -27.96 -16.37
C ASP A 12 1.87 -26.67 -17.05
N GLN A 13 1.52 -25.50 -16.51
CA GLN A 13 1.96 -24.20 -17.00
C GLN A 13 3.25 -23.71 -16.31
N LEU A 14 3.70 -24.38 -15.23
CA LEU A 14 4.94 -24.04 -14.55
C LEU A 14 6.16 -24.49 -15.38
N PRO A 15 7.33 -23.84 -15.27
CA PRO A 15 8.52 -24.29 -15.98
C PRO A 15 9.06 -25.61 -15.43
N ASN A 16 9.82 -26.36 -16.24
CA ASN A 16 10.42 -27.65 -15.86
C ASN A 16 11.71 -27.52 -15.05
N LYS A 17 12.20 -26.31 -14.82
CA LYS A 17 13.42 -26.03 -14.07
C LYS A 17 13.36 -24.66 -13.43
N GLU A 18 14.03 -24.51 -12.29
CA GLU A 18 14.30 -23.22 -11.67
C GLU A 18 15.05 -22.27 -12.61
N ASN A 19 14.78 -20.98 -12.44
CA ASN A 19 15.46 -19.90 -13.15
C ASN A 19 15.35 -18.61 -12.32
N ASP A 20 15.75 -17.47 -12.88
CA ASP A 20 15.75 -16.18 -12.20
C ASP A 20 14.39 -15.74 -11.61
N TYR A 21 13.28 -16.30 -12.10
CA TYR A 21 11.92 -15.97 -11.67
C TYR A 21 11.22 -17.11 -10.91
N PHE A 22 11.75 -18.33 -10.93
CA PHE A 22 11.11 -19.50 -10.34
C PHE A 22 12.09 -20.20 -9.40
N GLU A 23 11.72 -20.29 -8.13
CA GLU A 23 12.44 -21.07 -7.13
C GLU A 23 11.54 -22.19 -6.62
N PHE A 24 12.04 -23.41 -6.68
CA PHE A 24 11.36 -24.66 -6.37
C PHE A 24 11.86 -25.22 -5.05
N LYS A 25 10.95 -25.83 -4.30
CA LYS A 25 11.26 -26.56 -3.08
C LYS A 25 10.43 -27.82 -3.00
N SER A 26 11.11 -28.91 -2.67
CA SER A 26 10.47 -30.21 -2.41
C SER A 26 9.47 -30.17 -1.26
N SER A 27 8.52 -31.09 -1.29
CA SER A 27 7.56 -31.34 -0.18
C SER A 27 8.26 -31.60 1.16
N LYS A 28 9.49 -32.14 1.13
CA LYS A 28 10.32 -32.37 2.33
C LYS A 28 10.60 -31.09 3.12
N VAL A 29 10.73 -29.95 2.45
CA VAL A 29 10.89 -28.65 3.11
C VAL A 29 9.62 -28.30 3.89
N GLY A 30 8.44 -28.60 3.34
CA GLY A 30 7.15 -28.36 3.98
C GLY A 30 6.88 -29.23 5.21
N ALA A 31 7.63 -30.33 5.40
CA ALA A 31 7.49 -31.19 6.57
C ALA A 31 8.03 -30.53 7.87
N ASN A 32 8.94 -29.56 7.76
CA ASN A 32 9.48 -28.80 8.88
C ASN A 32 9.02 -27.35 8.79
N LYS A 33 8.17 -26.93 9.74
CA LYS A 33 7.57 -25.58 9.75
C LYS A 33 8.61 -24.47 9.84
N ASP A 34 9.65 -24.63 10.65
CA ASP A 34 10.68 -23.61 10.84
C ASP A 34 11.57 -23.49 9.60
N SER A 35 11.89 -24.63 8.98
CA SER A 35 12.60 -24.63 7.69
C SER A 35 11.76 -23.98 6.60
N LEU A 36 10.45 -24.24 6.56
CA LEU A 36 9.53 -23.64 5.60
C LEU A 36 9.44 -22.13 5.81
N ALA A 37 9.22 -21.69 7.04
CA ALA A 37 9.16 -20.28 7.42
C ALA A 37 10.45 -19.53 7.04
N THR A 38 11.61 -20.12 7.34
CA THR A 38 12.91 -19.52 7.02
C THR A 38 13.09 -19.34 5.51
N LYS A 39 12.81 -20.38 4.71
CA LYS A 39 12.95 -20.29 3.25
C LYS A 39 11.90 -19.37 2.63
N LEU A 40 10.69 -19.36 3.16
CA LEU A 40 9.61 -18.47 2.75
C LEU A 40 9.99 -17.00 2.92
N GLY A 41 10.42 -16.61 4.13
CA GLY A 41 10.80 -15.23 4.40
C GLY A 41 11.97 -14.75 3.54
N ALA A 42 12.99 -15.61 3.38
CA ALA A 42 14.15 -15.30 2.55
C ALA A 42 13.74 -15.13 1.09
N ALA A 43 12.96 -16.07 0.54
CA ALA A 43 12.47 -16.02 -0.84
C ALA A 43 11.63 -14.77 -1.10
N VAL A 44 10.68 -14.44 -0.22
CA VAL A 44 9.81 -13.26 -0.36
C VAL A 44 10.63 -11.96 -0.34
N SER A 45 11.58 -11.83 0.59
CA SER A 45 12.55 -10.72 0.61
C SER A 45 13.36 -10.67 -0.70
N GLY A 46 13.91 -11.81 -1.13
CA GLY A 46 14.73 -11.95 -2.33
C GLY A 46 14.02 -11.53 -3.61
N PHE A 47 12.82 -12.07 -3.84
CA PHE A 47 12.00 -11.75 -5.01
C PHE A 47 11.60 -10.28 -5.02
N ALA A 48 11.08 -9.75 -3.90
CA ALA A 48 10.66 -8.35 -3.83
C ALA A 48 11.82 -7.38 -4.14
N ASN A 49 13.05 -7.72 -3.73
CA ASN A 49 14.25 -6.92 -3.98
C ASN A 49 14.87 -7.10 -5.38
N SER A 50 14.49 -8.12 -6.15
CA SER A 50 15.21 -8.55 -7.37
C SER A 50 14.36 -8.65 -8.64
N GLY A 51 13.23 -7.93 -8.70
CA GLY A 51 12.38 -7.89 -9.90
C GLY A 51 11.16 -8.81 -9.86
N GLY A 52 10.89 -9.44 -8.71
CA GLY A 52 9.77 -10.34 -8.49
C GLY A 52 9.99 -11.77 -9.01
N GLY A 53 9.00 -12.63 -8.79
CA GLY A 53 9.01 -14.03 -9.22
C GLY A 53 8.02 -14.89 -8.43
N TYR A 54 8.25 -16.20 -8.47
CA TYR A 54 7.37 -17.22 -7.94
C TYR A 54 8.17 -18.22 -7.08
N PHE A 55 7.74 -18.36 -5.83
CA PHE A 55 8.24 -19.39 -4.93
C PHE A 55 7.26 -20.56 -4.93
N ILE A 56 7.73 -21.76 -5.30
CA ILE A 56 6.90 -22.93 -5.51
C ILE A 56 7.35 -24.07 -4.60
N ILE A 57 6.42 -24.65 -3.85
CA ILE A 57 6.70 -25.65 -2.82
C ILE A 57 5.81 -26.88 -3.05
N GLY A 58 6.39 -28.07 -2.86
CA GLY A 58 5.74 -29.34 -3.14
C GLY A 58 6.07 -29.90 -4.54
N VAL A 59 7.19 -29.43 -5.11
CA VAL A 59 7.70 -29.89 -6.41
C VAL A 59 9.18 -30.28 -6.29
N ASP A 60 9.60 -31.27 -7.07
CA ASP A 60 11.00 -31.67 -7.17
C ASP A 60 11.84 -30.54 -7.82
N GLU A 61 12.98 -30.23 -7.22
CA GLU A 61 13.81 -29.06 -7.59
C GLU A 61 14.45 -29.22 -8.98
N ASN A 62 14.65 -30.46 -9.45
CA ASN A 62 15.30 -30.73 -10.73
C ASN A 62 14.31 -30.82 -11.89
N THR A 63 13.09 -31.29 -11.64
CA THR A 63 12.08 -31.57 -12.67
C THR A 63 10.89 -30.61 -12.65
N GLY A 64 10.65 -29.92 -11.54
CA GLY A 64 9.47 -29.10 -11.30
C GLY A 64 8.16 -29.90 -11.22
N ASN A 65 8.23 -31.23 -11.19
CA ASN A 65 7.06 -32.09 -11.04
C ASN A 65 6.62 -32.16 -9.59
N ALA A 66 5.31 -32.32 -9.33
CA ALA A 66 4.82 -32.51 -7.98
C ALA A 66 5.45 -33.76 -7.33
N ASP A 67 6.00 -33.60 -6.12
CA ASP A 67 6.73 -34.64 -5.39
C ASP A 67 5.99 -35.13 -4.13
N GLY A 68 4.68 -34.92 -4.10
CA GLY A 68 3.78 -35.25 -3.00
C GLY A 68 2.98 -34.06 -2.48
N GLY A 69 3.38 -32.83 -2.81
CA GLY A 69 2.74 -31.60 -2.32
C GLY A 69 3.01 -31.33 -0.83
N ILE A 70 2.47 -30.23 -0.32
CA ILE A 70 2.50 -29.87 1.10
C ILE A 70 1.10 -29.92 1.72
N PRO A 71 0.95 -30.30 3.00
CA PRO A 71 -0.36 -30.43 3.63
C PRO A 71 -1.18 -29.15 3.56
N LEU A 72 -2.48 -29.25 3.28
CA LEU A 72 -3.41 -28.13 3.27
C LEU A 72 -3.59 -27.48 4.66
N MET A 73 -3.16 -28.17 5.72
CA MET A 73 -3.24 -27.73 7.10
C MET A 73 -1.87 -27.81 7.79
N ILE A 74 -1.45 -26.73 8.43
CA ILE A 74 -0.25 -26.69 9.27
C ILE A 74 -0.69 -26.69 10.74
N GLY A 75 -0.75 -27.89 11.33
CA GLY A 75 -1.41 -28.07 12.63
C GLY A 75 -2.92 -27.90 12.50
N ARG A 76 -3.49 -26.86 13.10
CA ARG A 76 -4.94 -26.54 13.00
C ARG A 76 -5.25 -25.36 12.07
N GLN A 77 -4.23 -24.74 11.49
CA GLN A 77 -4.38 -23.55 10.66
C GLN A 77 -4.35 -23.94 9.17
N PRO A 78 -5.25 -23.39 8.34
CA PRO A 78 -5.16 -23.52 6.88
C PRO A 78 -3.80 -23.02 6.38
N LEU A 79 -3.24 -23.71 5.40
CA LEU A 79 -1.91 -23.42 4.85
C LEU A 79 -1.81 -21.98 4.34
N GLN A 80 -2.83 -21.47 3.66
CA GLN A 80 -2.83 -20.10 3.13
C GLN A 80 -2.72 -19.07 4.27
N ASP A 81 -3.56 -19.19 5.29
CA ASP A 81 -3.54 -18.30 6.47
C ASP A 81 -2.20 -18.38 7.21
N TRP A 82 -1.61 -19.58 7.27
CA TRP A 82 -0.31 -19.76 7.90
C TRP A 82 0.80 -19.05 7.11
N VAL A 83 0.83 -19.22 5.78
CA VAL A 83 1.79 -18.53 4.90
C VAL A 83 1.63 -17.01 5.02
N ASP A 84 0.40 -16.53 5.00
CA ASP A 84 0.07 -15.10 5.13
C ASP A 84 0.61 -14.52 6.44
N ALA A 85 0.34 -15.20 7.56
CA ALA A 85 0.83 -14.80 8.88
C ALA A 85 2.36 -14.80 8.94
N MET A 86 3.02 -15.81 8.35
CA MET A 86 4.48 -15.89 8.33
C MET A 86 5.11 -14.78 7.50
N ILE A 87 4.55 -14.43 6.34
CA ILE A 87 5.09 -13.35 5.51
C ILE A 87 5.03 -12.00 6.27
N HIS A 88 3.90 -11.70 6.92
CA HIS A 88 3.74 -10.49 7.73
C HIS A 88 4.67 -10.44 8.95
N GLN A 89 4.94 -11.59 9.58
CA GLN A 89 5.82 -11.65 10.75
C GLN A 89 7.31 -11.61 10.39
N LEU A 90 7.70 -12.18 9.25
CA LEU A 90 9.10 -12.40 8.91
C LEU A 90 9.69 -11.35 7.98
N VAL A 91 8.86 -10.61 7.22
CA VAL A 91 9.35 -9.71 6.17
C VAL A 91 8.87 -8.26 6.37
N GLU A 92 9.84 -7.35 6.48
CA GLU A 92 9.60 -5.92 6.71
C GLU A 92 10.39 -5.01 5.72
N PRO A 93 9.75 -4.01 5.08
CA PRO A 93 8.30 -3.87 4.97
C PRO A 93 7.70 -5.08 4.25
N THR A 94 6.45 -5.40 4.50
CA THR A 94 5.81 -6.53 3.81
C THR A 94 5.52 -6.16 2.35
N PRO A 95 6.03 -6.91 1.34
CA PRO A 95 5.74 -6.65 -0.06
C PRO A 95 4.30 -7.06 -0.41
N LYS A 96 3.81 -6.66 -1.59
CA LYS A 96 2.62 -7.29 -2.18
C LYS A 96 2.94 -8.74 -2.53
N TYR A 97 1.97 -9.64 -2.41
CA TYR A 97 2.10 -11.03 -2.85
C TYR A 97 0.72 -11.64 -3.14
N SER A 98 0.73 -12.82 -3.76
CA SER A 98 -0.46 -13.64 -4.03
C SER A 98 -0.15 -15.10 -3.73
N ILE A 99 -1.12 -15.83 -3.18
CA ILE A 99 -0.98 -17.24 -2.77
C ILE A 99 -1.94 -18.09 -3.60
N LYS A 100 -1.45 -19.20 -4.16
CA LYS A 100 -2.27 -20.20 -4.86
C LYS A 100 -1.91 -21.60 -4.38
N LEU A 101 -2.95 -22.42 -4.20
CA LEU A 101 -2.82 -23.85 -3.98
C LEU A 101 -3.31 -24.60 -5.22
N ILE A 102 -2.53 -25.58 -5.68
CA ILE A 102 -2.89 -26.49 -6.77
C ILE A 102 -2.96 -27.91 -6.20
N GLU A 103 -4.15 -28.49 -6.23
CA GLU A 103 -4.42 -29.85 -5.73
C GLU A 103 -4.44 -30.90 -6.85
N ASP A 104 -4.64 -30.47 -8.10
CA ASP A 104 -4.64 -31.34 -9.28
C ASP A 104 -3.27 -31.31 -9.98
N SER A 105 -2.61 -32.47 -9.99
CA SER A 105 -1.30 -32.66 -10.61
C SER A 105 -1.33 -32.62 -12.15
N ARG A 106 -2.50 -32.81 -12.79
CA ARG A 106 -2.66 -32.85 -14.25
C ARG A 106 -1.62 -33.73 -14.97
N GLY A 107 -1.21 -34.82 -14.34
CA GLY A 107 -0.20 -35.76 -14.87
C GLY A 107 1.26 -35.33 -14.68
N ARG A 108 1.52 -34.20 -14.02
CA ARG A 108 2.86 -33.68 -13.75
C ARG A 108 3.37 -34.07 -12.35
N GLY A 109 3.56 -35.36 -12.14
CA GLY A 109 3.98 -35.94 -10.86
C GLY A 109 2.81 -36.35 -9.98
N ILE A 110 2.99 -36.34 -8.65
CA ILE A 110 2.01 -36.84 -7.69
C ILE A 110 1.74 -35.77 -6.63
N ILE A 111 0.46 -35.51 -6.35
CA ILE A 111 0.01 -34.73 -5.20
C ILE A 111 -0.77 -35.68 -4.29
N LYS A 112 -0.41 -35.73 -3.00
CA LYS A 112 -1.08 -36.60 -2.03
C LYS A 112 -2.46 -36.07 -1.67
N GLU A 113 -3.32 -36.94 -1.16
CA GLU A 113 -4.59 -36.54 -0.57
C GLU A 113 -4.37 -35.52 0.55
N ASN A 114 -5.22 -34.48 0.60
CA ASN A 114 -5.11 -33.35 1.53
C ASN A 114 -3.79 -32.56 1.45
N ALA A 115 -3.14 -32.57 0.28
CA ALA A 115 -1.95 -31.78 -0.02
C ALA A 115 -2.12 -30.96 -1.29
N ALA A 116 -1.29 -29.93 -1.45
CA ALA A 116 -1.25 -29.08 -2.63
C ALA A 116 0.18 -28.66 -2.97
N VAL A 117 0.40 -28.30 -4.22
CA VAL A 117 1.54 -27.45 -4.60
C VAL A 117 1.18 -26.01 -4.23
N LEU A 118 2.03 -25.38 -3.42
CA LEU A 118 1.89 -23.99 -3.01
C LEU A 118 2.71 -23.09 -3.95
N ILE A 119 2.07 -22.07 -4.48
CA ILE A 119 2.70 -21.02 -5.27
C ILE A 119 2.51 -19.69 -4.54
N ILE A 120 3.61 -18.97 -4.36
CA ILE A 120 3.61 -17.60 -3.85
C ILE A 120 4.20 -16.71 -4.94
N GLY A 121 3.37 -15.87 -5.53
CA GLY A 121 3.79 -14.84 -6.48
C GLY A 121 4.15 -13.56 -5.75
N VAL A 122 5.37 -13.06 -5.97
CA VAL A 122 5.84 -11.80 -5.40
C VAL A 122 6.21 -10.88 -6.55
N PRO A 123 5.45 -9.81 -6.83
CA PRO A 123 5.85 -8.82 -7.83
C PRO A 123 7.12 -8.07 -7.43
N GLU A 124 7.74 -7.41 -8.40
CA GLU A 124 8.77 -6.41 -8.10
C GLU A 124 8.21 -5.35 -7.14
N SER A 125 8.98 -5.04 -6.10
CA SER A 125 8.62 -3.99 -5.16
C SER A 125 9.42 -2.71 -5.40
N HIS A 126 8.73 -1.58 -5.30
CA HIS A 126 9.31 -0.24 -5.39
C HIS A 126 9.49 0.44 -4.04
N ILE A 127 9.17 -0.25 -2.93
CA ILE A 127 9.31 0.28 -1.57
C ILE A 127 10.45 -0.36 -0.77
N GLY A 128 11.22 -1.25 -1.41
CA GLY A 128 12.34 -1.96 -0.80
C GLY A 128 13.41 -1.02 -0.21
N PRO A 129 14.38 -1.56 0.55
CA PRO A 129 14.68 -2.98 0.63
C PRO A 129 13.81 -3.74 1.64
N HIS A 130 13.40 -4.95 1.27
CA HIS A 130 12.66 -5.89 2.12
C HIS A 130 13.62 -6.74 2.93
N MET A 131 13.46 -6.75 4.24
CA MET A 131 14.33 -7.41 5.20
C MET A 131 13.64 -8.64 5.80
N MET A 132 14.43 -9.68 6.08
CA MET A 132 14.02 -10.84 6.86
C MET A 132 15.14 -11.18 7.84
N ASP A 133 14.80 -11.32 9.13
CA ASP A 133 15.75 -11.65 10.21
C ASP A 133 17.01 -10.75 10.21
N GLY A 134 16.80 -9.43 10.09
CA GLY A 134 17.89 -8.45 10.08
C GLY A 134 18.77 -8.47 8.82
N ARG A 135 18.44 -9.28 7.82
CA ARG A 135 19.19 -9.42 6.56
C ARG A 135 18.33 -9.09 5.36
N TYR A 136 18.98 -8.54 4.35
CA TYR A 136 18.36 -8.33 3.04
C TYR A 136 18.72 -9.49 2.13
N TYR A 137 17.75 -10.06 1.43
CA TYR A 137 17.99 -11.10 0.45
C TYR A 137 17.77 -10.57 -0.96
N ILE A 138 18.48 -11.15 -1.92
CA ILE A 138 18.35 -10.89 -3.36
C ILE A 138 18.39 -12.21 -4.10
N ARG A 139 18.00 -12.17 -5.38
CA ARG A 139 18.17 -13.29 -6.29
C ARG A 139 19.47 -13.19 -7.06
N ALA A 140 20.16 -14.32 -7.12
CA ALA A 140 21.35 -14.54 -7.92
C ALA A 140 21.15 -15.83 -8.72
N GLY A 141 20.71 -15.71 -9.96
CA GLY A 141 20.29 -16.85 -10.75
C GLY A 141 19.02 -17.49 -10.16
N ALA A 142 19.03 -18.82 -10.05
CA ALA A 142 17.96 -19.61 -9.42
C ALA A 142 17.87 -19.47 -7.88
N HIS A 143 18.87 -18.88 -7.22
CA HIS A 143 19.01 -18.93 -5.78
C HIS A 143 18.77 -17.59 -5.09
N THR A 144 18.20 -17.67 -3.89
CA THR A 144 18.09 -16.55 -2.97
C THR A 144 19.31 -16.49 -2.05
N VAL A 145 20.00 -15.35 -2.03
CA VAL A 145 21.25 -15.15 -1.26
C VAL A 145 21.21 -13.85 -0.47
N PRO A 146 21.97 -13.75 0.65
CA PRO A 146 22.11 -12.48 1.37
C PRO A 146 22.73 -11.39 0.48
N ALA A 147 22.13 -10.21 0.50
CA ALA A 147 22.59 -9.05 -0.24
C ALA A 147 23.82 -8.43 0.42
N LYS A 148 24.80 -8.06 -0.40
CA LYS A 148 25.94 -7.24 0.05
C LYS A 148 25.50 -5.80 0.25
N HIS A 149 26.20 -5.05 1.12
CA HIS A 149 25.84 -3.67 1.46
C HIS A 149 25.62 -2.76 0.24
N PHE A 150 26.52 -2.81 -0.75
CA PHE A 150 26.37 -1.98 -1.96
C PHE A 150 25.11 -2.29 -2.78
N ILE A 151 24.61 -3.53 -2.75
CA ILE A 151 23.34 -3.90 -3.41
C ILE A 151 22.16 -3.32 -2.63
N VAL A 152 22.22 -3.35 -1.30
CA VAL A 152 21.18 -2.75 -0.46
C VAL A 152 21.07 -1.25 -0.71
N GLU A 153 22.21 -0.55 -0.80
CA GLU A 153 22.23 0.87 -1.15
C GLU A 153 21.70 1.14 -2.56
N ALA A 154 22.00 0.27 -3.53
CA ALA A 154 21.40 0.37 -4.87
C ALA A 154 19.87 0.18 -4.86
N ILE A 155 19.35 -0.76 -4.07
CA ILE A 155 17.89 -0.96 -3.91
C ILE A 155 17.25 0.27 -3.25
N ARG A 156 17.90 0.84 -2.22
CA ARG A 156 17.44 2.08 -1.57
C ARG A 156 17.41 3.26 -2.55
N ALA A 157 18.44 3.42 -3.38
CA ALA A 157 18.45 4.44 -4.42
C ALA A 157 17.32 4.21 -5.44
N LYS A 158 17.06 2.94 -5.80
CA LYS A 158 15.98 2.57 -6.72
C LYS A 158 14.58 2.92 -6.19
N ARG A 159 14.34 2.81 -4.88
CA ARG A 159 13.08 3.25 -4.24
C ARG A 159 12.71 4.69 -4.61
N PHE A 160 13.73 5.54 -4.74
CA PHE A 160 13.58 6.96 -5.06
C PHE A 160 13.83 7.27 -6.54
N SER A 161 14.11 6.26 -7.38
CA SER A 161 14.39 6.45 -8.81
C SER A 161 13.13 6.63 -9.67
N GLY A 162 11.94 6.63 -9.07
CA GLY A 162 10.79 7.23 -9.73
C GLY A 162 11.01 8.73 -9.83
N LYS A 163 10.82 9.32 -11.03
CA LYS A 163 10.83 10.78 -11.14
C LYS A 163 9.65 11.31 -10.32
N PRO A 164 9.85 12.27 -9.38
CA PRO A 164 8.73 12.94 -8.78
C PRO A 164 7.86 13.50 -9.89
N LYS A 165 6.56 13.26 -9.79
CA LYS A 165 5.57 13.88 -10.66
C LYS A 165 4.52 14.51 -9.79
N LEU A 166 4.26 15.77 -10.06
CA LEU A 166 3.22 16.52 -9.41
C LEU A 166 2.01 16.63 -10.35
N SER A 167 0.86 16.87 -9.77
CA SER A 167 -0.38 17.20 -10.48
C SER A 167 -1.13 18.23 -9.66
N TYR A 168 -2.04 18.94 -10.32
CA TYR A 168 -2.98 19.81 -9.63
C TYR A 168 -4.35 19.14 -9.49
N THR A 169 -5.13 19.62 -8.53
CA THR A 169 -6.54 19.27 -8.37
C THR A 169 -7.32 20.44 -7.78
N PHE A 170 -8.59 20.57 -8.14
CA PHE A 170 -9.51 21.49 -7.50
C PHE A 170 -10.44 20.72 -6.57
N ARG A 171 -10.64 21.23 -5.36
CA ARG A 171 -11.61 20.67 -4.41
C ARG A 171 -12.26 21.75 -3.57
N LEU A 172 -13.45 21.47 -3.03
CA LEU A 172 -14.02 22.27 -1.97
C LEU A 172 -13.25 22.05 -0.67
N LYS A 173 -13.09 23.13 0.11
CA LYS A 173 -12.42 23.06 1.41
C LYS A 173 -13.29 22.23 2.37
N PRO A 174 -12.75 21.17 3.01
CA PRO A 174 -13.56 20.29 3.86
C PRO A 174 -14.24 20.98 5.04
N SER A 175 -13.69 22.10 5.52
CA SER A 175 -14.25 22.90 6.61
C SER A 175 -15.26 23.95 6.15
N ASP A 176 -15.29 24.27 4.86
CA ASP A 176 -16.09 25.35 4.28
C ASP A 176 -16.37 25.08 2.80
N GLU A 177 -17.55 24.54 2.51
CA GLU A 177 -17.94 24.11 1.16
C GLU A 177 -18.11 25.28 0.17
N ASP A 178 -18.02 26.55 0.61
CA ASP A 178 -18.04 27.72 -0.30
C ASP A 178 -16.64 28.11 -0.79
N ILE A 179 -15.57 27.52 -0.23
CA ILE A 179 -14.18 27.85 -0.60
C ILE A 179 -13.61 26.78 -1.54
N LEU A 180 -13.15 27.21 -2.71
CA LEU A 180 -12.41 26.37 -3.65
C LEU A 180 -10.91 26.40 -3.34
N GLN A 181 -10.29 25.23 -3.26
CA GLN A 181 -8.86 25.03 -3.06
C GLN A 181 -8.21 24.50 -4.34
N LEU A 182 -7.02 25.03 -4.65
CA LEU A 182 -6.08 24.41 -5.57
C LEU A 182 -5.11 23.57 -4.75
N GLY A 183 -5.02 22.29 -5.07
CA GLY A 183 -4.11 21.34 -4.47
C GLY A 183 -3.00 20.95 -5.43
N ILE A 184 -1.76 20.91 -4.94
CA ILE A 184 -0.63 20.28 -5.61
C ILE A 184 -0.34 18.96 -4.90
N VAL A 185 -0.41 17.86 -5.65
CA VAL A 185 -0.35 16.49 -5.12
C VAL A 185 0.70 15.69 -5.86
N ALA A 186 1.41 14.83 -5.13
CA ALA A 186 2.32 13.87 -5.75
C ALA A 186 1.54 12.67 -6.32
N ILE A 187 1.73 12.36 -7.60
CA ILE A 187 1.14 11.19 -8.25
C ILE A 187 2.08 9.97 -8.23
N THR A 188 3.33 10.17 -7.83
CA THR A 188 4.35 9.14 -7.66
C THR A 188 4.73 9.01 -6.19
N ASN A 189 5.31 7.86 -5.82
CA ASN A 189 5.87 7.65 -4.47
C ASN A 189 7.19 8.42 -4.25
N ALA A 190 7.76 8.98 -5.32
CA ALA A 190 8.96 9.80 -5.24
C ALA A 190 8.62 11.22 -4.73
N PRO A 191 9.24 11.66 -3.62
CA PRO A 191 9.04 13.00 -3.08
C PRO A 191 9.63 14.09 -4.00
N ALA A 192 8.96 15.23 -4.07
CA ALA A 192 9.43 16.45 -4.71
C ALA A 192 9.96 17.43 -3.65
N PHE A 193 11.20 17.87 -3.79
CA PHE A 193 11.86 18.81 -2.86
C PHE A 193 11.93 20.22 -3.46
N ASP A 194 12.09 21.20 -2.58
CA ASP A 194 12.31 22.61 -2.92
C ASP A 194 11.28 23.11 -3.95
N VAL A 195 10.01 22.78 -3.71
CA VAL A 195 8.91 23.04 -4.63
C VAL A 195 8.59 24.53 -4.66
N ILE A 196 8.62 25.12 -5.84
CA ILE A 196 8.30 26.53 -6.11
C ILE A 196 7.08 26.57 -7.02
N ILE A 197 6.00 27.18 -6.54
CA ILE A 197 4.70 27.27 -7.24
C ILE A 197 4.42 28.72 -7.62
N SER A 198 4.11 28.98 -8.89
CA SER A 198 3.63 30.27 -9.37
C SER A 198 2.42 30.16 -10.29
N LEU A 199 1.60 31.21 -10.27
CA LEU A 199 0.42 31.36 -11.12
C LEU A 199 0.60 32.60 -11.99
N ASP A 200 0.31 32.48 -13.29
CA ASP A 200 0.36 33.61 -14.23
C ASP A 200 -0.81 33.55 -15.24
N PRO A 201 -1.73 34.53 -15.27
CA PRO A 201 -1.82 35.67 -14.35
C PRO A 201 -2.27 35.24 -12.96
N LEU A 202 -1.91 36.04 -11.94
CA LEU A 202 -2.37 35.81 -10.59
C LEU A 202 -3.90 36.06 -10.49
N PRO A 203 -4.69 35.08 -9.99
CA PRO A 203 -6.13 35.24 -9.76
C PRO A 203 -6.50 36.52 -9.02
N ARG A 204 -7.64 37.12 -9.34
CA ARG A 204 -8.07 38.41 -8.76
C ARG A 204 -8.11 38.37 -7.24
N TYR A 205 -8.58 37.25 -6.67
CA TYR A 205 -8.66 37.02 -5.22
C TYR A 205 -7.28 36.97 -4.55
N LEU A 206 -6.25 36.56 -5.28
CA LEU A 206 -4.89 36.40 -4.78
C LEU A 206 -4.02 37.65 -5.00
N LYS A 207 -4.46 38.62 -5.83
CA LYS A 207 -3.69 39.86 -6.08
C LYS A 207 -3.25 40.60 -4.80
N PRO A 208 -4.06 40.70 -3.73
CA PRO A 208 -3.63 41.30 -2.47
C PRO A 208 -2.52 40.51 -1.73
N ARG A 209 -2.26 39.28 -2.15
CA ARG A 209 -1.24 38.36 -1.64
C ARG A 209 -0.14 38.07 -2.67
N ALA A 210 0.05 38.95 -3.65
CA ALA A 210 1.07 38.78 -4.68
C ALA A 210 2.49 38.61 -4.10
N GLN A 211 2.77 39.19 -2.93
CA GLN A 211 4.03 39.04 -2.21
C GLN A 211 4.32 37.63 -1.70
N ASP A 212 3.29 36.79 -1.56
CA ASP A 212 3.44 35.40 -1.12
C ASP A 212 3.81 34.47 -2.29
N PHE A 213 3.86 35.00 -3.51
CA PHE A 213 4.22 34.27 -4.72
C PHE A 213 5.63 34.64 -5.22
N PRO A 214 6.41 33.65 -5.70
CA PRO A 214 6.07 32.23 -5.77
C PRO A 214 6.07 31.58 -4.38
N ILE A 215 5.15 30.65 -4.16
CA ILE A 215 5.07 29.88 -2.92
C ILE A 215 6.25 28.89 -2.92
N LYS A 216 7.01 28.84 -1.82
CA LYS A 216 8.14 27.93 -1.65
C LYS A 216 7.82 26.92 -0.55
N LEU A 217 7.97 25.64 -0.86
CA LEU A 217 7.68 24.53 0.02
C LEU A 217 8.89 23.59 0.05
N PRO A 218 9.28 23.08 1.23
CA PRO A 218 10.42 22.18 1.33
C PRO A 218 10.16 20.80 0.70
N LEU A 219 8.90 20.33 0.73
CA LEU A 219 8.53 18.97 0.35
C LEU A 219 7.07 18.89 -0.07
N ILE A 220 6.81 18.16 -1.16
CA ILE A 220 5.49 17.58 -1.48
C ILE A 220 5.67 16.09 -1.74
N ASP A 221 4.87 15.27 -1.07
CA ASP A 221 4.76 13.83 -1.30
C ASP A 221 3.31 13.35 -1.14
N GLN A 222 3.06 12.04 -1.21
CA GLN A 222 1.70 11.48 -1.09
C GLN A 222 1.05 11.71 0.29
N ASN A 223 1.84 11.85 1.35
CA ASN A 223 1.36 12.09 2.71
C ASN A 223 1.28 13.58 3.04
N ASN A 224 2.01 14.41 2.30
CA ASN A 224 2.14 15.84 2.51
C ASN A 224 1.75 16.61 1.23
N PRO A 225 0.47 16.54 0.80
CA PRO A 225 -0.03 17.37 -0.29
C PRO A 225 -0.17 18.83 0.16
N PHE A 226 0.01 19.76 -0.77
CA PHE A 226 -0.17 21.19 -0.50
C PHE A 226 -1.51 21.67 -1.05
N PHE A 227 -2.28 22.42 -0.24
CA PHE A 227 -3.54 23.01 -0.65
C PHE A 227 -3.60 24.48 -0.21
N PHE A 228 -4.13 25.34 -1.07
CA PHE A 228 -4.40 26.73 -0.73
C PHE A 228 -5.69 27.22 -1.37
N ASP A 229 -6.31 28.19 -0.71
CA ASP A 229 -7.62 28.74 -1.09
C ASP A 229 -7.42 29.69 -2.28
N VAL A 230 -8.22 29.52 -3.35
CA VAL A 230 -8.05 30.25 -4.62
C VAL A 230 -9.25 31.10 -5.01
N SER A 231 -10.46 30.69 -4.67
CA SER A 231 -11.70 31.41 -4.98
C SER A 231 -12.86 30.94 -4.11
N ARG A 232 -14.00 31.64 -4.18
CA ARG A 232 -15.28 31.09 -3.72
C ARG A 232 -15.94 30.30 -4.84
N TYR A 233 -16.54 29.16 -4.51
CA TYR A 233 -17.14 28.24 -5.47
C TYR A 233 -18.17 28.93 -6.38
N ASN A 234 -19.07 29.71 -5.77
CA ASN A 234 -20.17 30.39 -6.46
C ASN A 234 -19.73 31.45 -7.47
N ASN A 235 -18.50 31.97 -7.37
CA ASN A 235 -17.94 32.98 -8.28
C ASN A 235 -16.62 32.49 -8.93
N SER A 236 -16.43 31.17 -9.03
CA SER A 236 -15.13 30.57 -9.30
C SER A 236 -14.57 30.95 -10.68
N GLU A 237 -15.37 30.89 -11.74
CA GLU A 237 -14.97 31.28 -13.11
C GLU A 237 -14.57 32.78 -13.19
N ASP A 238 -15.40 33.67 -12.63
CA ASP A 238 -15.17 35.12 -12.67
C ASP A 238 -13.99 35.59 -11.80
N SER A 239 -13.67 34.85 -10.74
CA SER A 239 -12.68 35.27 -9.73
C SER A 239 -11.30 34.64 -9.91
N PHE A 240 -11.25 33.40 -10.40
CA PHE A 240 -10.00 32.74 -10.76
C PHE A 240 -9.54 33.22 -12.14
N GLY A 241 -10.46 33.25 -13.11
CA GLY A 241 -10.19 33.54 -14.51
C GLY A 241 -9.92 32.28 -15.33
N ASN A 242 -9.88 32.45 -16.66
CA ASN A 242 -9.64 31.36 -17.61
C ASN A 242 -8.16 31.33 -18.02
N ASN A 243 -7.63 30.13 -18.30
CA ASN A 243 -6.28 29.91 -18.82
C ASN A 243 -5.15 30.44 -17.91
N ILE A 244 -5.12 30.06 -16.64
CA ILE A 244 -4.02 30.41 -15.75
C ILE A 244 -2.87 29.41 -15.95
N ALA A 245 -1.66 29.90 -16.16
CA ALA A 245 -0.46 29.08 -16.18
C ALA A 245 -0.01 28.79 -14.74
N LEU A 246 -0.12 27.52 -14.34
CA LEU A 246 0.48 26.98 -13.14
C LEU A 246 1.89 26.49 -13.48
N ASN A 247 2.89 27.17 -12.94
CA ASN A 247 4.28 26.76 -13.06
C ASN A 247 4.75 26.16 -11.75
N ILE A 248 5.33 24.96 -11.82
CA ILE A 248 5.85 24.23 -10.66
C ILE A 248 7.29 23.84 -10.98
N ASN A 249 8.24 24.36 -10.20
CA ASN A 249 9.64 23.94 -10.25
C ASN A 249 9.95 23.13 -9.00
N TYR A 250 10.68 22.02 -9.13
CA TYR A 250 11.04 21.16 -8.01
C TYR A 250 12.22 20.27 -8.37
N CYS A 251 12.86 19.64 -7.39
CA CYS A 251 13.92 18.66 -7.62
C CYS A 251 13.62 17.30 -6.97
N ASP A 252 14.32 16.27 -7.42
CA ASP A 252 14.34 14.96 -6.77
C ASP A 252 15.47 14.82 -5.73
N LEU A 253 15.55 13.67 -5.06
CA LEU A 253 16.61 13.38 -4.09
C LEU A 253 18.03 13.41 -4.69
N LEU A 254 18.15 13.22 -5.99
CA LEU A 254 19.42 13.27 -6.71
C LEU A 254 19.71 14.69 -7.24
N GLN A 255 18.91 15.68 -6.85
CA GLN A 255 19.02 17.08 -7.28
C GLN A 255 18.86 17.28 -8.79
N ASN A 256 18.09 16.42 -9.46
CA ASN A 256 17.65 16.71 -10.82
C ASN A 256 16.48 17.69 -10.78
N ASP A 257 16.52 18.73 -11.60
CA ASP A 257 15.47 19.75 -11.69
C ASP A 257 14.33 19.33 -12.64
N TYR A 258 13.11 19.69 -12.26
CA TYR A 258 11.88 19.49 -13.01
C TYR A 258 11.10 20.81 -13.08
N ASN A 259 10.49 21.05 -14.24
CA ASN A 259 9.62 22.20 -14.48
C ASN A 259 8.34 21.71 -15.17
N GLU A 260 7.21 21.96 -14.53
CA GLU A 260 5.88 21.71 -15.08
C GLU A 260 5.18 23.05 -15.32
N ASN A 261 4.70 23.25 -16.55
CA ASN A 261 3.84 24.37 -16.91
C ASN A 261 2.51 23.82 -17.41
N LEU A 262 1.46 24.06 -16.63
CA LEU A 262 0.13 23.52 -16.83
C LEU A 262 -0.86 24.68 -16.99
N THR A 263 -1.63 24.66 -18.06
CA THR A 263 -2.78 25.58 -18.19
C THR A 263 -3.93 25.02 -17.38
N ILE A 264 -4.33 25.74 -16.34
CA ILE A 264 -5.40 25.33 -15.44
C ILE A 264 -6.62 26.26 -15.60
N GLY A 265 -7.79 25.65 -15.54
CA GLY A 265 -9.09 26.31 -15.59
C GLY A 265 -10.10 25.50 -14.79
N ILE A 266 -11.17 26.18 -14.33
CA ILE A 266 -12.21 25.58 -13.49
C ILE A 266 -13.30 24.99 -14.40
N GLU A 267 -12.92 24.11 -15.34
CA GLU A 267 -13.88 23.50 -16.29
C GLU A 267 -14.30 22.06 -15.90
N SER A 268 -13.79 21.53 -14.78
CA SER A 268 -14.20 20.22 -14.26
C SER A 268 -14.01 20.15 -12.76
N THR A 269 -15.01 20.62 -12.02
CA THR A 269 -15.21 20.15 -10.66
C THR A 269 -15.62 18.67 -10.74
N PRO A 270 -14.99 17.76 -9.97
CA PRO A 270 -15.48 16.40 -9.87
C PRO A 270 -16.94 16.42 -9.35
N PRO A 271 -17.77 15.42 -9.72
CA PRO A 271 -19.17 15.40 -9.34
C PRO A 271 -19.30 15.57 -7.82
N ILE A 272 -20.17 16.50 -7.43
CA ILE A 272 -20.53 16.78 -6.05
C ILE A 272 -20.91 15.45 -5.39
N VAL A 273 -20.05 14.92 -4.52
CA VAL A 273 -20.48 13.89 -3.57
C VAL A 273 -21.27 14.66 -2.51
N ILE A 274 -22.59 14.74 -2.70
CA ILE A 274 -23.52 15.25 -1.68
C ILE A 274 -23.46 14.27 -0.51
N GLY A 275 -22.50 14.48 0.38
CA GLY A 275 -22.23 13.68 1.55
C GLY A 275 -23.19 14.04 2.68
N ASN A 276 -24.49 13.81 2.50
CA ASN A 276 -25.47 13.93 3.57
C ASN A 276 -25.30 12.86 4.68
N LYS A 277 -24.26 12.03 4.62
CA LYS A 277 -23.99 11.00 5.63
C LYS A 277 -23.31 11.54 6.88
N HIS A 278 -22.55 12.64 6.83
CA HIS A 278 -21.87 13.14 8.03
C HIS A 278 -22.85 13.82 9.01
N ASN A 279 -23.78 14.63 8.49
CA ASN A 279 -24.83 15.25 9.31
C ASN A 279 -25.86 14.24 9.83
N GLU A 280 -26.19 13.19 9.06
CA GLU A 280 -27.03 12.10 9.57
C GLU A 280 -26.31 11.26 10.64
N LEU A 281 -25.01 11.00 10.49
CA LEU A 281 -24.22 10.30 11.52
C LEU A 281 -24.13 11.12 12.81
N ILE A 282 -23.90 12.43 12.73
CA ILE A 282 -23.84 13.32 13.90
C ILE A 282 -25.22 13.42 14.57
N LYS A 283 -26.31 13.50 13.79
CA LYS A 283 -27.68 13.46 14.34
C LYS A 283 -28.00 12.10 14.98
N ALA A 284 -27.58 11.00 14.36
CA ALA A 284 -27.77 9.66 14.90
C ALA A 284 -26.95 9.45 16.18
N LEU A 285 -25.70 9.90 16.23
CA LEU A 285 -24.84 9.86 17.41
C LEU A 285 -25.40 10.74 18.54
N GLY A 286 -25.88 11.94 18.24
CA GLY A 286 -26.54 12.80 19.23
C GLY A 286 -27.87 12.24 19.75
N ALA A 287 -28.61 11.49 18.91
CA ALA A 287 -29.82 10.78 19.34
C ALA A 287 -29.48 9.57 20.23
N VAL A 288 -28.41 8.84 19.92
CA VAL A 288 -27.89 7.73 20.74
C VAL A 288 -27.37 8.25 22.08
N GLU A 289 -26.63 9.35 22.10
CA GLU A 289 -26.15 9.98 23.34
C GLU A 289 -27.31 10.36 24.25
N LYS A 290 -28.35 11.04 23.73
CA LYS A 290 -29.56 11.39 24.48
C LYS A 290 -30.34 10.16 24.98
N ALA A 291 -30.37 9.08 24.21
CA ALA A 291 -30.99 7.82 24.63
C ALA A 291 -30.20 7.15 25.76
N ILE A 292 -28.86 7.17 25.69
CA ILE A 292 -27.96 6.67 26.74
C ILE A 292 -28.07 7.52 28.00
N THR A 293 -28.17 8.85 27.90
CA THR A 293 -28.37 9.72 29.08
C THR A 293 -29.71 9.46 29.76
N LYS A 294 -30.77 9.24 28.96
CA LYS A 294 -32.09 8.83 29.50
C LYS A 294 -32.02 7.47 30.19
N LEU A 295 -31.33 6.48 29.60
CA LEU A 295 -31.17 5.15 30.21
C LEU A 295 -30.31 5.18 31.49
N GLY A 296 -29.26 6.00 31.53
CA GLY A 296 -28.42 6.21 32.71
C GLY A 296 -29.14 6.93 33.86
N SER A 297 -30.13 7.77 33.56
CA SER A 297 -30.99 8.40 34.58
C SER A 297 -32.05 7.46 35.20
N PHE A 298 -32.20 6.23 34.68
CA PHE A 298 -33.10 5.20 35.23
C PHE A 298 -32.39 4.12 36.06
N SER A 299 -31.05 4.07 36.08
CA SER A 299 -30.28 3.14 36.94
C SER A 299 -29.49 3.90 38.00
N GLY A 300 -30.18 4.40 39.02
CA GLY A 300 -29.54 5.17 40.08
C GLY A 300 -30.44 5.42 41.29
N ASN A 301 -31.01 4.37 41.89
CA ASN A 301 -31.36 4.44 43.31
C ASN A 301 -31.32 3.05 43.98
N PRO A 302 -30.14 2.53 44.35
CA PRO A 302 -30.04 1.38 45.24
C PRO A 302 -30.35 1.83 46.67
N LYS A 303 -31.40 1.22 47.24
CA LYS A 303 -31.67 1.21 48.67
C LYS A 303 -30.42 0.74 49.42
N ASN A 304 -29.90 1.55 50.34
CA ASN A 304 -29.03 1.06 51.39
C ASN A 304 -29.83 1.03 52.69
N GLN A 305 -29.97 -0.18 53.23
CA GLN A 305 -30.52 -0.47 54.54
C GLN A 305 -29.50 -0.06 55.60
N ASN A 306 -29.94 0.72 56.59
CA ASN A 306 -29.35 0.65 57.93
C ASN A 306 -30.04 -0.51 58.65
N VAL A 307 -29.27 -1.55 58.96
CA VAL A 307 -29.60 -2.54 59.98
C VAL A 307 -28.96 -2.05 61.26
N ASP A 308 -29.78 -1.72 62.25
CA ASP A 308 -29.35 -1.74 63.65
C ASP A 308 -30.09 -2.90 64.32
N LYS A 309 -29.32 -3.91 64.74
CA LYS A 309 -29.78 -5.02 65.55
C LYS A 309 -29.60 -4.62 67.01
N SER A 310 -30.72 -4.41 67.70
CA SER A 310 -30.85 -4.76 69.11
C SER A 310 -31.60 -6.09 69.21
N ASN A 311 -30.86 -7.17 69.46
CA ASN A 311 -31.15 -8.19 70.48
C ASN A 311 -30.18 -9.39 70.35
N LEU A 312 -29.38 -9.55 71.40
CA LEU A 312 -28.57 -10.70 71.83
C LEU A 312 -27.32 -11.07 71.00
#